data_AF-A0A101E2N8-F1
#
_entry.id   AF-A0A101E2N8-F1
#
_cell.length_a   1.000
_cell.length_b   1.000
_cell.length_c   1.000
_cell.angle_alpha   90.00
_cell.angle_beta   90.00
_cell.angle_gamma   90.00
#
_symmetry.space_group_name_H-M   'P 1'
#
loop_
_entity.id
_entity.type
_entity.pdbx_description
1 polymer ?
#
loop_
_entity_poly.entity_id
_entity_poly.type
_entity_poly.pdbx_seq_one_letter_code
_entity_poly.pdbx_strand_id
1 'polypeptide(L)'
;MPEKRAYITLLGRSAWAVLNTYYAVLVEKSYYPDTIHIFAEKSYAEDLDSITEGIRALSEEFGFKPEISSTIIEDNDFITAVEKIGELVKELKKHGCSVAIDITPGRKPLVSAALIPAVKLRLEHVFYLAVKKLEAKPYMMIPIANQQLRDFMEEAGRVRE
;
A
#
# COMPACT_ATOMS: atom_id res chain seq x y z
N MET A 1 -14.87 -5.74 -19.58
CA MET A 1 -15.08 -5.33 -18.18
C MET A 1 -13.84 -4.58 -17.76
N PRO A 2 -13.93 -3.50 -16.96
CA PRO A 2 -12.72 -2.85 -16.43
C PRO A 2 -11.89 -3.87 -15.65
N GLU A 3 -10.57 -3.75 -15.74
CA GLU A 3 -9.62 -4.58 -14.99
C GLU A 3 -9.82 -4.37 -13.49
N LYS A 4 -9.95 -5.47 -12.73
CA LYS A 4 -10.05 -5.39 -11.26
C LYS A 4 -8.72 -4.93 -10.67
N ARG A 5 -8.77 -4.11 -9.62
CA ARG A 5 -7.58 -3.53 -8.99
C ARG A 5 -7.55 -3.88 -7.52
N ALA A 6 -6.38 -4.28 -7.03
CA ALA A 6 -6.16 -4.57 -5.64
C ALA A 6 -5.00 -3.74 -5.09
N TYR A 7 -5.22 -3.10 -3.95
CA TYR A 7 -4.21 -2.29 -3.28
C TYR A 7 -3.82 -2.93 -1.94
N ILE A 8 -2.55 -3.29 -1.81
CA ILE A 8 -1.99 -3.81 -0.57
C ILE A 8 -1.24 -2.67 0.11
N THR A 9 -1.48 -2.44 1.40
CA THR A 9 -0.68 -1.52 2.21
C THR A 9 -0.26 -2.18 3.51
N LEU A 10 0.74 -1.59 4.16
CA LEU A 10 1.33 -2.08 5.39
C LEU A 10 0.93 -1.15 6.53
N LEU A 11 0.76 -1.66 7.75
CA LEU A 11 0.56 -0.83 8.92
C LEU A 11 1.69 -1.08 9.92
N GLY A 12 2.50 -0.04 10.11
CA GLY A 12 3.54 0.06 11.12
C GLY A 12 3.32 1.29 11.99
N ARG A 13 4.41 1.95 12.39
CA ARG A 13 4.42 3.09 13.33
C ARG A 13 3.59 4.34 12.97
N SER A 14 3.09 4.46 11.74
CA SER A 14 2.49 5.72 11.28
C SER A 14 1.23 5.48 10.46
N ALA A 15 0.10 5.77 11.08
CA ALA A 15 -1.18 5.83 10.41
C ALA A 15 -1.20 6.86 9.27
N TRP A 16 -0.58 8.03 9.49
CA TRP A 16 -0.45 9.07 8.46
C TRP A 16 0.32 8.60 7.23
N ALA A 17 1.33 7.73 7.37
CA ALA A 17 2.05 7.20 6.21
C ALA A 17 1.14 6.37 5.30
N VAL A 18 0.21 5.59 5.90
CA VAL A 18 -0.80 4.83 5.14
C VAL A 18 -1.73 5.77 4.41
N LEU A 19 -2.39 6.69 5.14
CA LEU A 19 -3.41 7.57 4.57
C LEU A 19 -2.84 8.55 3.54
N ASN A 20 -1.66 9.12 3.79
CA ASN A 20 -1.05 10.06 2.88
C ASN A 20 -0.61 9.39 1.58
N THR A 21 -0.02 8.20 1.67
CA THR A 21 0.38 7.47 0.46
C THR A 21 -0.83 7.03 -0.33
N TYR A 22 -1.86 6.51 0.34
CA TYR A 22 -3.10 6.16 -0.33
C TYR A 22 -3.73 7.36 -1.03
N TYR A 23 -3.83 8.52 -0.36
CA TYR A 23 -4.34 9.73 -0.98
C TYR A 23 -3.47 10.17 -2.18
N ALA A 24 -2.15 10.15 -2.06
CA ALA A 24 -1.25 10.45 -3.17
C ALA A 24 -1.50 9.52 -4.38
N VAL A 25 -1.70 8.22 -4.15
CA VAL A 25 -2.00 7.23 -5.19
C VAL A 25 -3.33 7.55 -5.90
N LEU A 26 -4.36 7.94 -5.16
CA LEU A 26 -5.64 8.35 -5.75
C LEU A 26 -5.48 9.60 -6.64
N VAL A 27 -4.77 10.61 -6.15
CA VAL A 27 -4.58 11.90 -6.86
C VAL A 27 -3.65 11.77 -8.06
N GLU A 28 -2.46 11.21 -7.87
CA GLU A 28 -1.38 11.26 -8.85
C GLU A 28 -1.41 10.10 -9.84
N LYS A 29 -1.94 8.94 -9.45
CA LYS A 29 -1.96 7.72 -10.27
C LYS A 29 -3.35 7.30 -10.72
N SER A 30 -4.41 7.92 -10.19
CA SER A 30 -5.80 7.54 -10.49
C SER A 30 -6.04 6.02 -10.34
N TYR A 31 -5.38 5.42 -9.34
CA TYR A 31 -5.49 4.00 -9.05
C TYR A 31 -6.60 3.77 -8.03
N TYR A 32 -7.78 3.40 -8.51
CA TYR A 32 -8.99 3.15 -7.71
C TYR A 32 -9.16 1.64 -7.49
N PRO A 33 -8.78 1.07 -6.33
CA PRO A 33 -8.89 -0.36 -6.07
C PRO A 33 -10.33 -0.80 -5.80
N ASP A 34 -10.66 -2.03 -6.21
CA ASP A 34 -11.88 -2.75 -5.81
C ASP A 34 -11.71 -3.41 -4.43
N THR A 35 -10.50 -3.87 -4.12
CA THR A 35 -10.15 -4.48 -2.84
C THR A 35 -8.90 -3.85 -2.23
N ILE A 36 -8.91 -3.68 -0.91
CA ILE A 36 -7.79 -3.18 -0.14
C ILE A 36 -7.43 -4.19 0.95
N HIS A 37 -6.14 -4.50 1.04
CA HIS A 37 -5.61 -5.46 2.01
C HIS A 37 -4.54 -4.79 2.87
N ILE A 38 -4.79 -4.70 4.18
CA ILE A 38 -3.89 -4.07 5.15
C ILE A 38 -3.14 -5.17 5.91
N PHE A 39 -1.82 -5.19 5.81
CA PHE A 39 -0.98 -6.06 6.64
C PHE A 39 -0.45 -5.27 7.82
N ALA A 40 -0.95 -5.55 9.02
CA ALA A 40 -0.57 -4.84 10.24
C ALA A 40 0.37 -5.68 11.11
N GLU A 41 1.44 -5.07 11.60
CA GLU A 41 2.17 -5.67 12.72
C GLU A 41 1.31 -5.57 13.99
N LYS A 42 1.32 -6.61 14.81
CA LYS A 42 0.46 -6.76 15.99
C LYS A 42 0.55 -5.57 16.95
N SER A 43 1.75 -4.99 17.13
CA SER A 43 1.94 -3.81 17.98
C SER A 43 1.23 -2.55 17.48
N TYR A 44 0.71 -2.53 16.25
CA TYR A 44 -0.03 -1.40 15.67
C TYR A 44 -1.45 -1.79 15.23
N ALA A 45 -1.93 -2.98 15.62
CA ALA A 45 -3.25 -3.45 15.22
C ALA A 45 -4.40 -2.63 15.82
N GLU A 46 -4.16 -1.91 16.93
CA GLU A 46 -5.15 -1.01 17.54
C GLU A 46 -5.54 0.17 16.64
N ASP A 47 -4.67 0.57 15.71
CA ASP A 47 -4.94 1.66 14.76
C ASP A 47 -5.80 1.22 13.56
N LEU A 48 -6.03 -0.09 13.37
CA LEU A 48 -6.67 -0.65 12.17
C LEU A 48 -8.05 -0.07 11.88
N ASP A 49 -8.87 0.12 12.90
CA ASP A 49 -10.24 0.66 12.72
C ASP A 49 -10.17 2.09 12.17
N SER A 50 -9.35 2.93 12.80
CA SER A 50 -9.15 4.32 12.37
C SER A 50 -8.58 4.43 10.96
N ILE A 51 -7.65 3.54 10.60
CA ILE A 51 -7.07 3.47 9.26
C ILE A 51 -8.08 3.02 8.23
N THR A 52 -8.88 2.01 8.57
CA THR A 52 -9.93 1.49 7.69
C THR A 52 -10.99 2.56 7.42
N GLU A 53 -11.38 3.32 8.45
CA GLU A 53 -12.28 4.47 8.30
C GLU A 53 -11.68 5.57 7.42
N GLY A 54 -10.40 5.91 7.62
CA GLY A 54 -9.70 6.91 6.81
C GLY A 54 -9.59 6.51 5.34
N ILE A 55 -9.25 5.25 5.06
CA ILE A 55 -9.21 4.70 3.69
C ILE A 55 -10.60 4.73 3.07
N ARG A 56 -11.64 4.34 3.81
CA ARG A 56 -13.03 4.36 3.33
C ARG A 56 -13.47 5.77 3.00
N ALA A 57 -13.23 6.73 3.89
CA ALA A 57 -13.56 8.14 3.65
C ALA A 57 -12.87 8.68 2.39
N LEU A 58 -11.57 8.43 2.24
CA LEU A 58 -10.84 8.82 1.02
C LEU A 58 -11.40 8.15 -0.23
N SER A 59 -11.75 6.86 -0.17
CA SER A 59 -12.33 6.17 -1.32
C SER A 59 -13.67 6.78 -1.75
N GLU A 60 -14.53 7.10 -0.77
CA GLU A 60 -15.85 7.67 -1.01
C GLU A 60 -15.78 9.07 -1.63
N GLU A 61 -14.84 9.91 -1.20
CA GLU A 61 -14.58 11.23 -1.81
C GLU A 61 -14.16 11.14 -3.28
N PHE A 62 -13.53 10.04 -3.68
CA PHE A 62 -13.17 9.75 -5.07
C PHE A 62 -14.24 8.96 -5.83
N GLY A 63 -15.40 8.73 -5.21
CA GLY A 63 -16.58 8.15 -5.86
C GLY A 63 -16.58 6.62 -5.98
N PHE A 64 -15.80 5.90 -5.16
CA PHE A 64 -15.81 4.43 -5.16
C PHE A 64 -15.78 3.84 -3.74
N LYS A 65 -16.07 2.54 -3.62
CA LYS A 65 -16.20 1.84 -2.34
C LYS A 65 -15.49 0.48 -2.40
N PRO A 66 -14.22 0.38 -1.96
CA PRO A 66 -13.50 -0.87 -1.96
C PRO A 66 -13.94 -1.79 -0.82
N GLU A 67 -13.81 -3.10 -1.02
CA GLU A 67 -13.83 -4.07 0.07
C GLU A 67 -12.49 -4.00 0.82
N ILE A 68 -12.52 -3.70 2.13
CA ILE A 68 -11.31 -3.54 2.94
C ILE A 68 -11.18 -4.73 3.89
N SER A 69 -10.01 -5.35 3.92
CA SER A 69 -9.67 -6.44 4.83
C SER A 69 -8.31 -6.21 5.47
N SER A 70 -8.09 -6.77 6.66
CA SER A 70 -6.84 -6.65 7.39
C SER A 70 -6.32 -8.03 7.82
N THR A 71 -5.00 -8.20 7.76
CA THR A 71 -4.28 -9.35 8.28
C THR A 71 -3.28 -8.90 9.33
N ILE A 72 -3.39 -9.45 10.54
CA ILE A 72 -2.42 -9.20 11.62
C ILE A 72 -1.25 -10.19 11.49
N ILE A 73 -0.04 -9.65 11.61
CA ILE A 73 1.23 -10.38 11.58
C ILE A 73 1.96 -10.12 12.91
N GLU A 74 2.57 -11.16 13.50
CA GLU A 74 3.41 -10.95 14.67
C GLU A 74 4.60 -10.03 14.33
N ASP A 75 5.00 -9.23 15.31
CA ASP A 75 6.08 -8.27 15.15
C ASP A 75 7.40 -8.93 14.70
N ASN A 76 7.99 -8.41 13.62
CA ASN A 76 9.20 -8.95 12.98
C ASN A 76 9.07 -10.38 12.41
N ASP A 77 7.86 -10.92 12.28
CA ASP A 77 7.66 -12.23 11.66
C ASP A 77 7.73 -12.14 10.12
N PHE A 78 8.97 -12.02 9.65
CA PHE A 78 9.30 -11.85 8.24
C PHE A 78 8.82 -13.03 7.39
N ILE A 79 8.96 -14.27 7.87
CA ILE A 79 8.63 -15.47 7.09
C ILE A 79 7.12 -15.54 6.86
N THR A 80 6.33 -15.42 7.94
CA THR A 80 4.87 -15.41 7.83
C THR A 80 4.38 -14.26 6.95
N ALA A 81 5.02 -13.08 7.03
CA ALA A 81 4.69 -11.95 6.15
C ALA A 81 4.95 -12.27 4.67
N VAL A 82 6.10 -12.85 4.32
CA VAL A 82 6.42 -13.25 2.93
C VAL A 82 5.40 -14.25 2.41
N GLU A 83 5.06 -15.26 3.22
CA GLU A 83 4.11 -16.31 2.85
C GLU A 83 2.71 -15.73 2.59
N LYS A 84 2.14 -15.03 3.58
CA LYS A 84 0.77 -14.51 3.47
C LYS A 84 0.60 -13.45 2.39
N ILE A 85 1.55 -12.52 2.26
CA ILE A 85 1.50 -11.52 1.18
C ILE A 85 1.66 -12.23 -0.17
N GLY A 86 2.56 -13.20 -0.28
CA GLY A 86 2.77 -13.95 -1.51
C GLY A 86 1.55 -14.79 -1.94
N GLU A 87 0.86 -15.42 -0.99
CA GLU A 87 -0.38 -16.16 -1.24
C GLU A 87 -1.49 -15.24 -1.73
N LEU A 88 -1.72 -14.12 -1.05
CA LEU A 88 -2.70 -13.12 -1.45
C LEU A 88 -2.42 -12.60 -2.87
N VAL A 89 -1.18 -12.23 -3.18
CA VAL A 89 -0.82 -11.74 -4.52
C VAL A 89 -1.09 -12.79 -5.59
N LYS A 90 -0.74 -14.06 -5.34
CA LYS A 90 -1.03 -15.15 -6.29
C LYS A 90 -2.52 -15.32 -6.52
N GLU A 91 -3.32 -15.24 -5.45
CA GLU A 91 -4.77 -15.33 -5.54
C GLU A 91 -5.36 -14.18 -6.35
N LEU A 92 -4.98 -12.93 -6.04
CA LEU A 92 -5.45 -11.74 -6.75
C LEU A 92 -5.10 -11.81 -8.24
N LYS A 93 -3.85 -12.17 -8.58
CA LYS A 93 -3.44 -12.33 -9.98
C LYS A 93 -4.18 -13.48 -10.68
N LYS A 94 -4.47 -14.58 -10.00
CA LYS A 94 -5.29 -15.68 -10.55
C LYS A 94 -6.70 -15.21 -10.91
N HIS A 95 -7.24 -14.24 -10.18
CA HIS A 95 -8.52 -13.60 -10.46
C HIS A 95 -8.43 -12.46 -11.49
N GLY A 96 -7.25 -12.24 -12.09
CA GLY A 96 -7.04 -11.22 -13.11
C GLY A 96 -6.99 -9.79 -12.55
N CYS A 97 -6.67 -9.61 -11.26
CA CYS A 97 -6.48 -8.28 -10.69
C CYS A 97 -5.10 -7.70 -11.08
N SER A 98 -5.08 -6.42 -11.46
CA SER A 98 -3.89 -5.58 -11.36
C SER A 98 -3.60 -5.32 -9.88
N VAL A 99 -2.36 -5.51 -9.43
CA VAL A 99 -1.99 -5.45 -8.02
C VAL A 99 -0.96 -4.35 -7.79
N ALA A 100 -1.29 -3.44 -6.89
CA ALA A 100 -0.40 -2.44 -6.34
C ALA A 100 -0.05 -2.77 -4.88
N ILE A 101 1.18 -2.47 -4.47
CA ILE A 101 1.58 -2.51 -3.06
C ILE A 101 2.25 -1.21 -2.64
N ASP A 102 1.82 -0.66 -1.51
CA ASP A 102 2.43 0.50 -0.85
C ASP A 102 3.37 0.06 0.26
N ILE A 103 4.64 0.47 0.12
CA ILE A 103 5.72 0.13 1.03
C ILE A 103 6.23 1.33 1.84
N THR A 104 5.52 2.45 1.79
CA THR A 104 5.81 3.65 2.59
C THR A 104 5.62 3.39 4.09
N PRO A 105 4.47 2.85 4.53
CA PRO A 105 4.29 2.47 5.91
C PRO A 105 4.94 1.11 6.20
N GLY A 106 5.06 0.78 7.49
CA GLY A 106 5.63 -0.49 7.95
C GLY A 106 7.09 -0.39 8.38
N ARG A 107 7.52 -1.31 9.24
CA ARG A 107 8.93 -1.46 9.59
C ARG A 107 9.66 -2.21 8.49
N LYS A 108 10.99 -2.03 8.45
CA LYS A 108 11.87 -2.64 7.45
C LYS A 108 11.63 -4.15 7.25
N PRO A 109 11.44 -4.98 8.29
CA PRO A 109 11.15 -6.41 8.08
C PRO A 109 9.89 -6.65 7.26
N LEU A 110 8.77 -6.01 7.62
CA LEU A 110 7.50 -6.15 6.89
C LEU A 110 7.59 -5.58 5.47
N VAL A 111 8.26 -4.43 5.29
CA VAL A 111 8.52 -3.84 3.97
C VAL A 111 9.38 -4.77 3.10
N SER A 112 10.45 -5.34 3.64
CA SER A 112 11.28 -6.31 2.92
C SER A 112 10.50 -7.57 2.58
N ALA A 113 9.64 -8.04 3.48
CA ALA A 113 8.79 -9.20 3.24
C ALA A 113 7.79 -8.95 2.11
N ALA A 114 7.22 -7.75 2.04
CA ALA A 114 6.31 -7.31 0.98
C ALA A 114 7.00 -7.22 -0.40
N LEU A 115 8.24 -6.76 -0.43
CA LEU A 115 9.02 -6.61 -1.68
C LEU A 115 9.38 -7.94 -2.34
N ILE A 116 9.58 -9.02 -1.58
CA ILE A 116 9.92 -10.34 -2.11
C ILE A 116 8.85 -10.85 -3.11
N PRO A 117 7.57 -11.02 -2.74
CA PRO A 117 6.53 -11.40 -3.68
C PRO A 117 6.26 -10.31 -4.71
N ALA A 118 6.37 -9.02 -4.36
CA ALA A 118 6.19 -7.91 -5.30
C ALA A 118 7.05 -8.07 -6.57
N VAL A 119 8.35 -8.36 -6.36
CA VAL A 119 9.30 -8.55 -7.46
C VAL A 119 9.14 -9.94 -8.10
N LYS A 120 9.06 -11.01 -7.30
CA LYS A 120 8.99 -12.39 -7.83
C LYS A 120 7.75 -12.63 -8.69
N LEU A 121 6.62 -12.04 -8.31
CA LEU A 121 5.33 -12.19 -8.99
C LEU A 121 5.03 -11.05 -9.95
N ARG A 122 5.98 -10.13 -10.16
CA ARG A 122 5.89 -8.99 -11.10
C ARG A 122 4.61 -8.19 -10.90
N LEU A 123 4.46 -7.59 -9.71
CA LEU A 123 3.36 -6.66 -9.45
C LEU A 123 3.42 -5.50 -10.44
N GLU A 124 2.25 -4.95 -10.75
CA GLU A 124 2.09 -3.84 -11.67
C GLU A 124 2.66 -2.57 -11.06
N HIS A 125 2.47 -2.37 -9.74
CA HIS A 125 2.92 -1.17 -9.03
C HIS A 125 3.55 -1.50 -7.67
N VAL A 126 4.62 -0.78 -7.34
CA VAL A 126 5.20 -0.72 -5.99
C VAL A 126 5.34 0.75 -5.60
N PHE A 127 4.39 1.25 -4.81
CA PHE A 127 4.31 2.64 -4.42
C PHE A 127 5.15 2.97 -3.19
N TYR A 128 5.80 4.14 -3.24
CA TYR A 128 6.52 4.72 -2.11
C TYR A 128 6.37 6.25 -2.12
N LEU A 129 5.76 6.81 -1.08
CA LEU A 129 5.68 8.26 -0.90
C LEU A 129 6.93 8.75 -0.16
N ALA A 130 7.88 9.29 -0.92
CA ALA A 130 9.09 9.87 -0.37
C ALA A 130 8.77 11.24 0.24
N VAL A 131 8.92 11.39 1.56
CA VAL A 131 8.82 12.69 2.25
C VAL A 131 10.19 13.09 2.81
N LYS A 132 10.61 14.34 2.55
CA LYS A 132 11.91 14.84 3.03
C LYS A 132 11.99 14.96 4.55
N LYS A 133 10.84 15.24 5.19
CA LYS A 133 10.67 15.32 6.63
C LYS A 133 9.39 14.59 7.00
N LEU A 134 9.46 13.78 8.05
CA LEU A 134 8.27 13.19 8.64
C LEU A 134 7.45 14.32 9.25
N GLU A 135 6.31 14.62 8.65
CA GLU A 135 5.33 15.57 9.15
C GLU A 135 4.02 14.81 9.40
N ALA A 136 3.47 14.92 10.61
CA ALA A 136 2.15 14.39 10.94
C ALA A 136 1.06 15.32 10.39
N LYS A 137 1.05 15.50 9.07
CA LYS A 137 0.11 16.34 8.34
C LYS A 137 -0.57 15.53 7.24
N PRO A 138 -1.83 15.83 6.92
CA PRO A 138 -2.48 15.30 5.72
C PRO A 138 -1.68 15.62 4.45
N TYR A 139 -1.72 14.74 3.46
CA TYR A 139 -0.98 14.82 2.19
C TYR A 139 -1.03 16.20 1.52
N MET A 140 -2.21 16.80 1.40
CA MET A 140 -2.39 18.13 0.77
C MET A 140 -1.78 19.30 1.57
N MET A 141 -1.42 19.08 2.84
CA MET A 141 -0.75 20.06 3.70
C MET A 141 0.76 19.84 3.77
N ILE A 142 1.28 18.76 3.18
CA ILE A 142 2.72 18.56 3.02
C ILE A 142 3.17 19.40 1.81
N PRO A 143 4.19 20.26 1.94
CA PRO A 143 4.66 21.06 0.82
C PRO A 143 5.03 20.17 -0.37
N ILE A 144 4.55 20.50 -1.58
CA ILE A 144 4.79 19.71 -2.81
C ILE A 144 6.29 19.46 -3.02
N ALA A 145 7.15 20.46 -2.75
CA ALA A 145 8.61 20.32 -2.87
C ALA A 145 9.23 19.32 -1.87
N ASN A 146 8.48 18.86 -0.87
CA ASN A 146 8.91 17.94 0.17
C ASN A 146 8.32 16.53 0.03
N GLN A 147 7.47 16.29 -0.96
CA GLN A 147 6.86 14.99 -1.18
C GLN A 147 6.96 14.55 -2.65
N GLN A 148 7.09 13.25 -2.85
CA GLN A 148 7.09 12.66 -4.18
C GLN A 148 6.56 11.23 -4.10
N LEU A 149 5.43 10.95 -4.74
CA LEU A 149 4.99 9.57 -4.95
C LEU A 149 5.88 8.93 -6.02
N ARG A 150 6.40 7.75 -5.72
CA ARG A 150 7.23 6.95 -6.62
C ARG A 150 6.54 5.63 -6.91
N ASP A 151 6.81 5.11 -8.10
CA ASP A 151 6.43 3.75 -8.49
C ASP A 151 7.69 3.00 -8.92
N PHE A 152 8.18 2.12 -8.06
CA PHE A 152 9.43 1.43 -8.30
C PHE A 152 9.34 0.40 -9.42
N MET A 153 8.16 -0.13 -9.73
CA MET A 153 8.01 -1.06 -10.87
C MET A 153 8.05 -0.30 -12.20
N GLU A 154 7.36 0.84 -12.27
CA GLU A 154 7.42 1.74 -13.43
C GLU A 154 8.86 2.26 -13.66
N GLU A 155 9.52 2.72 -12.61
CA GLU A 155 10.89 3.23 -12.68
C GLU A 155 11.91 2.14 -13.06
N ALA A 156 11.78 0.92 -12.51
CA ALA A 156 12.68 -0.20 -12.84
C ALA A 156 12.51 -0.66 -14.30
N GLY A 157 11.31 -0.50 -14.88
CA GLY A 157 11.08 -0.76 -16.30
C GLY A 157 11.94 0.13 -17.21
N ARG A 158 12.10 1.41 -16.86
CA ARG A 158 12.89 2.40 -17.62
C ARG A 158 14.39 2.12 -17.65
N VAL A 159 14.90 1.29 -16.74
CA VAL A 159 16.33 0.89 -16.68
C VAL A 159 16.63 -0.26 -17.66
N ARG A 160 15.60 -0.95 -18.16
CA ARG A 160 15.74 -2.10 -19.06
C ARG A 160 15.62 -1.72 -20.54
N GLU A 161 15.33 -0.46 -20.83
CA GLU A 161 15.34 0.16 -22.17
C GLU A 161 16.70 0.81 -22.43
#